data_AF-A0A3R9F7M3-F1
#
_entry.id   AF-A0A3R9F7M3-F1
#
_cell.length_a   1.000
_cell.length_b   1.000
_cell.length_c   1.000
_cell.angle_alpha   90.00
_cell.angle_beta   90.00
_cell.angle_gamma   90.00
#
_symmetry.space_group_name_H-M   'P 1'
#
loop_
_entity.id
_entity.type
_entity.pdbx_description
1 polymer ?
#
loop_
_entity_poly.entity_id
_entity_poly.type
_entity_poly.pdbx_seq_one_letter_code
_entity_poly.pdbx_strand_id
1 'polypeptide(L)'
;MNDESNNVTDAFAYGAGFSASDSHVVLAILGTVITLFWVIWTLWSGFKGLRSKAIDKETYRRLIFKAVFVYLALTSLMFYGVNG
;
A
#
# COMPACT_ATOMS: atom_id res chain seq x y z
N MET A 1 -11.25 -16.76 35.10
CA MET A 1 -9.84 -16.95 34.70
C MET A 1 -9.71 -16.45 33.26
N ASN A 2 -9.98 -15.16 33.05
CA ASN A 2 -10.15 -14.50 31.74
C ASN A 2 -9.26 -13.22 31.66
N ASP A 3 -8.09 -13.22 32.30
CA ASP A 3 -7.24 -12.01 32.44
C ASP A 3 -6.16 -11.87 31.36
N GLU A 4 -5.99 -12.89 30.50
CA GLU A 4 -4.88 -12.91 29.55
C GLU A 4 -5.23 -12.28 28.18
N SER A 5 -6.51 -12.21 27.81
CA SER A 5 -6.93 -11.60 26.54
C SER A 5 -6.91 -10.07 26.54
N ASN A 6 -7.03 -9.44 27.71
CA ASN A 6 -7.13 -7.98 27.83
C ASN A 6 -5.76 -7.29 27.74
N ASN A 7 -4.69 -7.97 28.16
CA ASN A 7 -3.34 -7.40 28.22
C ASN A 7 -2.73 -7.11 26.84
N VAL A 8 -3.03 -7.93 25.84
CA VAL A 8 -2.48 -7.75 24.49
C VAL A 8 -3.13 -6.55 23.79
N THR A 9 -4.46 -6.43 23.90
CA THR A 9 -5.21 -5.34 23.28
C THR A 9 -4.90 -3.99 23.93
N ASP A 10 -4.75 -3.95 25.26
CA ASP A 10 -4.37 -2.73 25.98
C ASP A 10 -2.91 -2.32 25.70
N ALA A 11 -1.98 -3.26 25.53
CA ALA A 11 -0.59 -2.94 25.18
C ALA A 11 -0.46 -2.28 23.79
N PHE A 12 -1.29 -2.68 22.82
CA PHE A 12 -1.37 -2.01 21.52
C PHE A 12 -2.00 -0.61 21.63
N ALA A 13 -2.99 -0.41 22.51
CA ALA A 13 -3.62 0.89 22.74
C ALA A 13 -2.64 1.92 23.35
N TYR A 14 -1.80 1.50 24.30
CA TYR A 14 -0.83 2.39 24.97
C TYR A 14 0.45 2.66 24.16
N GLY A 15 0.86 1.74 23.27
CA GLY A 15 2.07 1.91 22.43
C GLY A 15 1.88 2.78 21.18
N ALA A 16 0.65 2.82 20.63
CA ALA A 16 0.36 3.49 19.37
C ALA A 16 -0.58 4.70 19.49
N GLY A 17 -1.28 4.88 20.62
CA GLY A 17 -2.25 5.96 20.79
C GLY A 17 -3.46 5.86 19.85
N PHE A 18 -3.81 4.66 19.38
CA PHE A 18 -4.92 4.43 18.46
C PHE A 18 -5.85 3.31 18.98
N SER A 19 -7.17 3.55 18.87
CA SER A 19 -8.22 2.59 19.19
C SER A 19 -8.14 1.38 18.25
N ALA A 20 -8.51 0.19 18.71
CA ALA A 20 -8.51 -1.03 17.90
C ALA A 20 -9.37 -0.90 16.62
N SER A 21 -10.37 -0.01 16.62
CA SER A 21 -11.16 0.39 15.45
C SER A 21 -10.37 1.15 14.37
N ASP A 22 -9.29 1.82 14.74
CA ASP A 22 -8.51 2.68 13.84
C ASP A 22 -7.33 1.93 13.20
N SER A 23 -6.98 0.78 13.74
CA SER A 23 -5.88 -0.07 13.26
C SER A 23 -6.02 -0.45 11.78
N HIS A 24 -7.25 -0.68 11.31
CA HIS A 24 -7.56 -1.07 9.93
C HIS A 24 -7.33 0.11 8.97
N VAL A 25 -7.64 1.33 9.41
CA VAL A 25 -7.40 2.57 8.67
C VAL A 25 -5.90 2.85 8.56
N VAL A 26 -5.16 2.68 9.66
CA VAL A 26 -3.70 2.85 9.67
C VAL A 26 -3.01 1.84 8.74
N LEU A 27 -3.44 0.58 8.74
CA LEU A 27 -2.95 -0.45 7.82
C LEU A 27 -3.27 -0.13 6.35
N ALA A 28 -4.48 0.37 6.06
CA ALA A 28 -4.86 0.78 4.71
C ALA A 28 -4.04 1.98 4.22
N ILE A 29 -3.77 2.97 5.08
CA ILE A 29 -2.90 4.12 4.76
C ILE A 29 -1.47 3.65 4.51
N LEU A 30 -0.91 2.82 5.39
CA LEU A 30 0.44 2.26 5.22
C LEU A 30 0.57 1.45 3.92
N GLY A 31 -0.41 0.59 3.63
CA GLY A 31 -0.45 -0.17 2.39
C GLY A 31 -0.53 0.72 1.16
N THR A 32 -1.29 1.81 1.23
CA THR A 32 -1.38 2.80 0.14
C THR A 32 -0.04 3.50 -0.07
N VAL A 33 0.64 3.93 1.00
CA VAL A 33 1.94 4.61 0.93
C VAL A 33 3.04 3.70 0.37
N ILE A 34 3.11 2.44 0.83
CA ILE A 34 4.07 1.45 0.32
C ILE A 34 3.84 1.20 -1.17
N THR A 35 2.58 1.00 -1.55
CA THR A 35 2.22 0.77 -2.96
C THR A 35 2.52 1.99 -3.82
N LEU A 36 2.28 3.20 -3.32
CA LEU A 36 2.62 4.46 -4.01
C LEU A 36 4.13 4.57 -4.23
N PHE A 37 4.94 4.27 -3.20
CA PHE A 37 6.39 4.27 -3.30
C PHE A 37 6.88 3.26 -4.36
N TRP A 38 6.26 2.08 -4.40
CA TRP A 38 6.53 1.09 -5.44
C TRP A 38 6.16 1.55 -6.85
N VAL A 39 5.03 2.26 -7.02
CA VAL A 39 4.65 2.84 -8.32
C VAL A 39 5.65 3.90 -8.77
N ILE A 40 6.05 4.79 -7.87
CA ILE A 40 7.05 5.84 -8.16
C ILE A 40 8.39 5.20 -8.55
N TRP A 41 8.82 4.17 -7.83
CA TRP A 41 10.01 3.39 -8.15
C TRP A 41 9.91 2.74 -9.54
N THR A 42 8.74 2.17 -9.88
CA THR A 42 8.49 1.52 -11.16
C THR A 42 8.52 2.53 -12.33
N LEU A 43 7.94 3.72 -12.13
CA LEU A 43 8.02 4.84 -13.07
C LEU A 43 9.47 5.29 -13.28
N TRP A 44 10.23 5.47 -12.21
CA TRP A 44 11.64 5.84 -12.29
C TRP A 44 12.47 4.78 -13.03
N SER A 45 12.29 3.51 -12.68
CA SER A 45 12.97 2.38 -13.31
C SER A 45 12.67 2.30 -14.81
N GLY A 46 11.38 2.45 -15.18
CA GLY A 46 10.96 2.50 -16.58
C GLY A 46 11.52 3.72 -17.33
N PHE A 47 11.56 4.89 -16.69
CA PHE A 47 12.11 6.11 -17.28
C PHE A 47 13.62 6.00 -17.51
N LYS A 48 14.36 5.40 -16.56
CA LYS A 48 15.78 5.10 -16.72
C LYS A 48 16.01 4.11 -17.88
N GLY A 49 15.16 3.10 -18.03
CA GLY A 49 15.20 2.16 -19.15
C GLY A 49 14.94 2.83 -20.51
N LEU A 50 13.98 3.75 -20.56
CA LEU A 50 13.69 4.55 -21.76
C LEU A 50 14.87 5.46 -22.13
N ARG A 51 15.49 6.12 -21.12
CA ARG A 51 16.68 6.97 -21.33
C ARG A 51 17.89 6.19 -21.84
N SER A 52 18.03 4.93 -21.42
CA SER A 52 19.10 4.02 -21.88
C SER A 52 18.82 3.39 -23.25
N LYS A 53 17.70 3.74 -23.92
CA LYS A 53 17.20 3.09 -25.16
C LYS A 53 17.02 1.56 -25.03
N ALA A 54 16.98 1.04 -23.81
CA ALA A 54 16.79 -0.39 -23.55
C ALA A 54 15.31 -0.80 -23.74
N ILE A 55 14.38 0.16 -23.70
CA ILE A 55 12.94 -0.05 -23.73
C ILE A 55 12.31 0.96 -24.68
N ASP A 56 11.36 0.50 -25.50
CA ASP A 56 10.59 1.37 -26.40
C ASP A 56 9.45 2.12 -25.69
N LYS A 57 9.00 3.24 -26.26
CA LYS A 57 7.93 4.08 -25.69
C LYS A 57 6.63 3.31 -25.47
N GLU A 58 6.28 2.41 -26.38
CA GLU A 58 5.03 1.62 -26.27
C GLU A 58 5.09 0.64 -25.09
N THR A 59 6.27 0.02 -24.87
CA THR A 59 6.52 -0.88 -23.75
C THR A 59 6.53 -0.12 -22.42
N TYR A 60 7.14 1.08 -22.37
CA TYR A 60 7.09 1.94 -21.18
C TYR A 60 5.66 2.34 -20.82
N ARG A 61 4.84 2.74 -21.80
CA ARG A 61 3.43 3.11 -21.58
C ARG A 61 2.62 1.94 -21.03
N ARG A 62 2.79 0.72 -21.58
CA ARG A 62 2.14 -0.49 -21.08
C ARG A 62 2.58 -0.81 -19.64
N LEU A 63 3.85 -0.62 -19.32
CA LEU A 63 4.40 -0.88 -17.99
C LEU A 63 3.82 0.07 -16.94
N ILE A 64 3.73 1.38 -17.25
CA ILE A 64 3.07 2.36 -16.38
C ILE A 64 1.58 2.00 -16.20
N PHE A 65 0.87 1.69 -17.28
CA PHE A 65 -0.54 1.32 -17.21
C PHE A 65 -0.77 0.13 -16.28
N LYS A 66 0.06 -0.91 -16.38
CA LYS A 66 -0.02 -2.08 -15.49
C LYS A 66 0.28 -1.71 -14.04
N ALA A 67 1.30 -0.89 -13.79
CA ALA A 67 1.65 -0.45 -12.43
C ALA A 67 0.54 0.39 -11.78
N VAL A 68 -0.04 1.34 -12.52
CA VAL A 68 -1.16 2.17 -12.05
C VAL A 68 -2.42 1.33 -11.86
N PHE A 69 -2.69 0.36 -12.73
CA PHE A 69 -3.81 -0.57 -12.57
C PHE A 69 -3.68 -1.42 -11.31
N VAL A 70 -2.49 -1.97 -11.05
CA VAL A 70 -2.20 -2.73 -9.83
C VAL A 70 -2.40 -1.86 -8.60
N TYR A 71 -1.93 -0.61 -8.62
CA TYR A 71 -2.19 0.35 -7.54
C TYR A 71 -3.68 0.56 -7.32
N LEU A 72 -4.44 0.94 -8.35
CA LEU A 72 -5.90 1.14 -8.22
C LEU A 72 -6.62 -0.10 -7.68
N ALA A 73 -6.26 -1.30 -8.16
CA ALA A 73 -6.88 -2.54 -7.72
C ALA A 73 -6.61 -2.83 -6.24
N LEU A 74 -5.36 -2.66 -5.79
CA LEU A 74 -4.95 -2.84 -4.40
C LEU A 74 -5.58 -1.81 -3.47
N THR A 75 -5.57 -0.54 -3.87
CA THR A 75 -6.19 0.52 -3.06
C THR A 75 -7.71 0.30 -2.97
N SER A 76 -8.36 -0.07 -4.07
CA SER A 76 -9.80 -0.41 -4.07
C SER A 76 -10.12 -1.58 -3.14
N LEU A 77 -9.34 -2.67 -3.19
CA LEU A 77 -9.54 -3.84 -2.34
C LEU A 77 -9.31 -3.51 -0.85
N MET A 78 -8.30 -2.71 -0.53
CA MET A 78 -8.07 -2.24 0.84
C MET A 78 -9.22 -1.39 1.36
N PHE A 79 -9.70 -0.41 0.58
CA PHE A 79 -10.80 0.45 1.02
C PHE A 79 -12.16 -0.26 1.05
N TYR A 80 -12.36 -1.28 0.21
CA TYR A 80 -13.54 -2.14 0.29
C TYR A 80 -13.53 -2.96 1.59
N GLY A 81 -12.37 -3.49 1.99
CA GLY A 81 -12.21 -4.20 3.27
C GLY A 81 -12.28 -3.32 4.52
N VAL A 82 -12.09 -2.00 4.39
CA VAL A 82 -12.24 -1.03 5.50
C VAL A 82 -13.70 -0.55 5.65
N ASN A 83 -14.47 -0.47 4.57
CA ASN A 83 -15.87 -0.03 4.59
C ASN A 83 -16.89 -1.19 4.69
N GLY A 84 -16.42 -2.45 4.65
CA GLY A 84 -17.24 -3.65 4.63
C GLY A 84 -17.44 -4.28 6.01
#